data_AF-A0A2V8WZR1-F1
#
_entry.id   AF-A0A2V8WZR1-F1
#
_cell.length_a   1.000
_cell.length_b   1.000
_cell.length_c   1.000
_cell.angle_alpha   90.00
_cell.angle_beta   90.00
_cell.angle_gamma   90.00
#
_symmetry.space_group_name_H-M   'P 1'
#
loop_
_entity.id
_entity.type
_entity.pdbx_description
1 polymer ?
#
loop_
_entity_poly.entity_id
_entity_poly.type
_entity_poly.pdbx_seq_one_letter_code
_entity_poly.pdbx_strand_id
1 'polypeptide(L)'
;EAVGRSTAPGLCRVWWALASAHLGRTAEAEAALEALLAEESERALQALYGTHAILCEVLRLRGDLPGALAHGRRAVELAEERGSVFSRVEAAAFLGAAELADGDLTAATSVLERALALARNRRTALWYEPRILATLADAKLAAGDRSGARALLSEARELVDRGRGWRLGAFDVALAWVRLLASEPASDRTAIESALESLDALTAELGSDPYRRIAALERARLAT
;
A
#
# COMPACT_ATOMS: atom_id res chain seq x y z
N GLU A 1 21.20 34.45 -10.62
CA GLU A 1 21.07 33.03 -11.01
C GLU A 1 20.46 32.26 -9.85
N ALA A 2 19.24 31.73 -10.03
CA ALA A 2 18.62 30.87 -9.04
C ALA A 2 19.25 29.48 -9.18
N VAL A 3 20.22 29.16 -8.32
CA VAL A 3 20.67 27.78 -8.15
C VAL A 3 19.47 27.00 -7.63
N GLY A 4 18.86 26.18 -8.50
CA GLY A 4 17.73 25.34 -8.11
C GLY A 4 18.11 24.50 -6.91
N ARG A 5 17.37 24.63 -5.79
CA ARG A 5 17.59 23.81 -4.60
C ARG A 5 17.44 22.34 -4.98
N SER A 6 18.40 21.52 -4.58
CA SER A 6 18.33 20.07 -4.82
C SER A 6 17.14 19.47 -4.07
N THR A 7 16.37 18.64 -4.78
CA THR A 7 15.21 17.91 -4.24
C THR A 7 15.61 16.59 -3.57
N ALA A 8 16.86 16.15 -3.74
CA ALA A 8 17.34 14.87 -3.24
C ALA A 8 17.21 14.72 -1.71
N PRO A 9 17.51 15.73 -0.87
CA PRO A 9 17.36 15.60 0.58
C PRO A 9 15.93 15.30 1.01
N GLY A 10 14.93 15.94 0.40
CA GLY A 10 13.51 15.70 0.70
C GLY A 10 13.09 14.28 0.34
N LEU A 11 13.45 13.82 -0.86
CA LEU A 11 13.17 12.44 -1.31
C LEU A 11 13.83 11.40 -0.39
N CYS A 12 15.09 11.59 -0.01
CA CYS A 12 15.79 10.67 0.90
C CYS A 12 15.10 10.59 2.26
N ARG A 13 14.63 11.71 2.83
CA ARG A 13 13.90 11.71 4.10
C ARG A 13 12.59 10.95 4.00
N VAL A 14 11.85 11.13 2.90
CA VAL A 14 10.58 10.42 2.68
C VAL A 14 10.80 8.89 2.61
N TRP A 15 11.76 8.43 1.80
CA TRP A 15 12.04 7.01 1.69
C TRP A 15 12.63 6.41 2.97
N TRP A 16 13.45 7.18 3.70
CA TRP A 16 13.93 6.77 5.01
C TRP A 16 12.78 6.64 6.03
N ALA A 17 11.82 7.56 6.02
CA ALA A 17 10.67 7.50 6.91
C ALA A 17 9.80 6.27 6.62
N LEU A 18 9.53 5.99 5.34
CA LEU A 18 8.80 4.78 4.94
C LEU A 18 9.52 3.51 5.41
N ALA A 19 10.82 3.39 5.16
CA ALA A 19 11.61 2.26 5.62
C ALA A 19 11.61 2.13 7.15
N SER A 20 11.75 3.26 7.86
CA SER A 20 11.72 3.29 9.33
C SER A 20 10.38 2.85 9.91
N ALA A 21 9.27 3.22 9.27
CA ALA A 21 7.94 2.77 9.64
C ALA A 21 7.80 1.24 9.51
N HIS A 22 8.32 0.65 8.43
CA HIS A 22 8.38 -0.81 8.28
C HIS A 22 9.26 -1.49 9.33
N LEU A 23 10.33 -0.84 9.78
CA LEU A 23 11.16 -1.30 10.90
C LEU A 23 10.56 -1.02 12.29
N GLY A 24 9.27 -0.65 12.36
CA GLY A 24 8.55 -0.44 13.61
C GLY A 24 8.73 0.96 14.23
N ARG A 25 9.52 1.84 13.62
CA ARG A 25 9.77 3.22 14.09
C ARG A 25 8.74 4.20 13.48
N THR A 26 7.46 3.89 13.60
CA THR A 26 6.37 4.65 12.97
C THR A 26 6.25 6.08 13.51
N ALA A 27 6.42 6.31 14.81
CA ALA A 27 6.38 7.64 15.40
C ALA A 27 7.54 8.54 14.95
N GLU A 28 8.74 7.97 14.79
CA GLU A 28 9.91 8.69 14.28
C GLU A 28 9.71 9.06 12.80
N ALA A 29 9.19 8.13 12.00
CA ALA A 29 8.87 8.35 10.61
C ALA A 29 7.85 9.47 10.41
N GLU A 30 6.77 9.47 11.20
CA GLU A 30 5.73 10.50 11.19
C GLU A 30 6.30 11.88 11.55
N ALA A 31 7.03 11.98 12.67
CA ALA A 31 7.64 13.24 13.09
C ALA A 31 8.60 13.81 12.03
N ALA A 32 9.38 12.95 11.35
CA ALA A 32 10.27 13.38 10.28
C ALA A 32 9.52 13.89 9.04
N LEU A 33 8.39 13.26 8.69
CA LEU A 33 7.57 13.68 7.56
C LEU A 33 6.80 14.97 7.87
N GLU A 34 6.30 15.13 9.11
CA GLU A 34 5.68 16.38 9.56
C GLU A 34 6.67 17.55 9.58
N ALA A 35 7.89 17.31 10.07
CA ALA A 35 8.97 18.31 9.99
C ALA A 35 9.27 18.70 8.53
N LEU A 36 9.32 17.73 7.62
CA LEU A 36 9.50 18.01 6.19
C LEU A 36 8.36 18.85 5.61
N LEU A 37 7.10 18.60 6.00
CA LEU A 37 5.96 19.42 5.59
C LEU A 37 6.03 20.85 6.16
N ALA A 38 6.55 21.03 7.37
CA ALA A 38 6.74 22.34 7.97
C ALA A 38 7.88 23.14 7.31
N GLU A 39 8.95 22.45 6.89
CA GLU A 39 10.07 23.04 6.15
C GLU A 39 9.71 23.38 4.71
N GLU A 40 8.90 22.54 4.05
CA GLU A 40 8.59 22.63 2.63
C GLU A 40 7.14 23.03 2.38
N SER A 41 6.92 24.33 2.14
CA SER A 41 5.60 24.89 1.86
C SER A 41 5.17 24.78 0.39
N GLU A 42 6.09 24.45 -0.53
CA GLU A 42 5.77 24.40 -1.95
C GLU A 42 4.97 23.13 -2.29
N ARG A 43 3.71 23.32 -2.69
CA ARG A 43 2.80 22.22 -3.06
C ARG A 43 3.37 21.28 -4.12
N ALA A 44 4.11 21.81 -5.09
CA ALA A 44 4.72 21.00 -6.14
C ALA A 44 5.82 20.08 -5.59
N LEU A 45 6.60 20.55 -4.61
CA LEU A 45 7.62 19.75 -3.94
C LEU A 45 6.98 18.73 -2.99
N GLN A 46 5.92 19.09 -2.26
CA GLN A 46 5.15 18.13 -1.46
C GLN A 46 4.58 16.99 -2.32
N ALA A 47 4.05 17.31 -3.51
CA ALA A 47 3.56 16.32 -4.48
C ALA A 47 4.68 15.47 -5.11
N LEU A 48 5.82 16.09 -5.41
CA LEU A 48 7.01 15.41 -5.94
C LEU A 48 7.58 14.43 -4.93
N TYR A 49 7.67 14.84 -3.66
CA TYR A 49 8.21 14.03 -2.59
C TYR A 49 7.27 12.91 -2.18
N GLY A 50 5.96 13.05 -2.41
CA GLY A 50 4.97 12.08 -1.94
C GLY A 50 4.80 12.11 -0.42
N THR A 51 5.16 13.21 0.26
CA THR A 51 5.23 13.27 1.74
C THR A 51 3.88 12.93 2.39
N HIS A 52 2.78 13.47 1.87
CA HIS A 52 1.43 13.12 2.33
C HIS A 52 1.06 11.66 2.02
N ALA A 53 1.50 11.11 0.88
CA ALA A 53 1.23 9.74 0.49
C ALA A 53 1.93 8.74 1.43
N ILE A 54 3.17 9.06 1.83
CA ILE A 54 3.93 8.25 2.78
C ILE A 54 3.42 8.42 4.21
N LEU A 55 3.01 9.64 4.63
CA LEU A 55 2.31 9.81 5.91
C LEU A 55 1.03 8.97 5.99
N CYS A 56 0.26 8.90 4.89
CA CYS A 56 -0.91 8.03 4.81
C CYS A 56 -0.55 6.57 5.15
N GLU A 57 0.52 6.04 4.55
CA GLU A 57 0.96 4.66 4.84
C GLU A 57 1.47 4.50 6.28
N VAL A 58 2.28 5.44 6.78
CA VAL A 58 2.82 5.38 8.16
C VAL A 58 1.68 5.34 9.18
N LEU A 59 0.69 6.22 9.04
CA LEU A 59 -0.47 6.31 9.93
C LEU A 59 -1.34 5.06 9.83
N ARG A 60 -1.56 4.54 8.61
CA ARG A 60 -2.29 3.29 8.39
C ARG A 60 -1.61 2.10 9.08
N LEU A 61 -0.29 1.98 8.97
CA LEU A 61 0.49 0.92 9.64
C LEU A 61 0.47 1.05 11.17
N ARG A 62 0.27 2.26 11.70
CA ARG A 62 0.06 2.53 13.13
C ARG A 62 -1.38 2.24 13.60
N GLY A 63 -2.33 2.09 12.67
CA GLY A 63 -3.75 1.94 12.95
C GLY A 63 -4.50 3.26 13.11
N ASP A 64 -3.88 4.40 12.80
CA ASP A 64 -4.52 5.71 12.78
C ASP A 64 -5.17 5.97 11.41
N LEU A 65 -6.34 5.35 11.22
CA LEU A 65 -7.09 5.45 9.97
C LEU A 65 -7.62 6.87 9.67
N PRO A 66 -8.15 7.65 10.64
CA PRO A 66 -8.58 9.01 10.37
C PRO A 66 -7.44 9.89 9.87
N GLY A 67 -6.25 9.80 10.49
CA GLY A 67 -5.05 10.50 10.04
C GLY A 67 -4.60 10.02 8.67
N ALA A 68 -4.58 8.71 8.43
CA ALA A 68 -4.21 8.13 7.15
C ALA A 68 -5.09 8.66 6.00
N LEU A 69 -6.42 8.65 6.18
CA LEU A 69 -7.37 9.14 5.18
C LEU A 69 -7.22 10.64 4.92
N ALA A 70 -6.96 11.44 5.95
CA ALA A 70 -6.72 12.87 5.80
C ALA A 70 -5.49 13.14 4.92
N HIS A 71 -4.36 12.49 5.23
CA HIS A 71 -3.15 12.62 4.42
C HIS A 71 -3.27 12.00 3.03
N GLY A 72 -3.94 10.85 2.89
CA GLY A 72 -4.16 10.20 1.59
C GLY A 72 -4.99 11.04 0.63
N ARG A 73 -6.09 11.64 1.11
CA ARG A 73 -6.92 12.57 0.31
C ARG A 73 -6.12 13.79 -0.12
N ARG A 74 -5.33 14.36 0.79
CA ARG A 74 -4.44 15.49 0.48
C ARG A 74 -3.36 15.12 -0.54
N ALA A 75 -2.81 13.91 -0.46
CA ALA A 75 -1.84 13.41 -1.42
C ALA A 75 -2.43 13.30 -2.83
N VAL A 76 -3.65 12.77 -2.95
CA VAL A 76 -4.35 12.67 -4.25
C VAL A 76 -4.63 14.05 -4.82
N GLU A 77 -5.16 14.99 -4.02
CA GLU A 77 -5.40 16.38 -4.44
C GLU A 77 -4.12 17.03 -4.99
N LEU A 78 -3.03 16.97 -4.23
CA LEU A 78 -1.74 17.52 -4.64
C LEU A 78 -1.19 16.84 -5.91
N ALA A 79 -1.33 15.53 -6.00
CA ALA A 79 -0.86 14.77 -7.15
C ALA A 79 -1.66 15.08 -8.43
N GLU A 80 -2.96 15.38 -8.30
CA GLU A 80 -3.79 15.82 -9.42
C GLU A 80 -3.49 17.25 -9.85
N GLU A 81 -3.27 18.17 -8.90
CA GLU A 81 -2.95 19.58 -9.19
C GLU A 81 -1.56 19.75 -9.82
N ARG A 82 -0.54 19.09 -9.26
CA ARG A 82 0.88 19.37 -9.54
C ARG A 82 1.76 18.12 -9.68
N GLY A 83 1.20 16.93 -9.44
CA GLY A 83 1.98 15.70 -9.41
C GLY A 83 2.27 15.10 -10.77
N SER A 84 3.25 14.20 -10.77
CA SER A 84 3.52 13.33 -11.91
C SER A 84 2.48 12.21 -11.99
N VAL A 85 2.43 11.50 -13.12
CA VAL A 85 1.64 10.25 -13.21
C VAL A 85 2.06 9.26 -12.13
N PHE A 86 3.36 9.22 -11.81
CA PHE A 86 3.88 8.38 -10.74
C PHE A 86 3.28 8.77 -9.39
N SER A 87 3.32 10.06 -9.02
CA SER A 87 2.76 10.58 -7.76
C SER A 87 1.26 10.29 -7.63
N ARG A 88 0.52 10.36 -8.74
CA ARG A 88 -0.91 10.05 -8.78
C ARG A 88 -1.20 8.59 -8.48
N VAL A 89 -0.42 7.67 -9.05
CA VAL A 89 -0.56 6.23 -8.79
C VAL A 89 -0.16 5.90 -7.35
N GLU A 90 0.94 6.49 -6.86
CA GLU A 90 1.41 6.31 -5.49
C GLU A 90 0.36 6.78 -4.46
N ALA A 91 -0.12 8.02 -4.58
CA ALA A 91 -1.12 8.57 -3.68
C ALA A 91 -2.41 7.74 -3.66
N ALA A 92 -2.87 7.31 -4.83
CA ALA A 92 -4.04 6.46 -4.96
C ALA A 92 -3.85 5.06 -4.36
N ALA A 93 -2.66 4.46 -4.51
CA ALA A 93 -2.37 3.15 -3.94
C ALA A 93 -2.41 3.17 -2.40
N PHE A 94 -1.85 4.22 -1.77
CA PHE A 94 -1.89 4.36 -0.31
C PHE A 94 -3.28 4.77 0.20
N LEU A 95 -3.96 5.71 -0.47
CA LEU A 95 -5.31 6.10 -0.09
C LEU A 95 -6.28 4.92 -0.21
N GLY A 96 -6.25 4.16 -1.31
CA GLY A 96 -7.14 3.01 -1.49
C GLY A 96 -6.93 1.92 -0.45
N ALA A 97 -5.70 1.70 0.01
CA ALA A 97 -5.41 0.79 1.11
C ALA A 97 -5.95 1.31 2.46
N ALA A 98 -5.93 2.62 2.69
CA ALA A 98 -6.51 3.24 3.89
C ALA A 98 -8.05 3.21 3.84
N GLU A 99 -8.68 3.50 2.70
CA GLU A 99 -10.13 3.42 2.50
C GLU A 99 -10.65 1.99 2.69
N LEU A 100 -9.92 0.98 2.17
CA LEU A 100 -10.27 -0.42 2.43
C LEU A 100 -10.17 -0.76 3.91
N ALA A 101 -9.13 -0.30 4.60
CA ALA A 101 -8.96 -0.55 6.04
C ALA A 101 -10.04 0.14 6.89
N ASP A 102 -10.58 1.27 6.42
CA ASP A 102 -11.73 1.96 7.01
C ASP A 102 -13.08 1.30 6.67
N GLY A 103 -13.09 0.36 5.72
CA GLY A 103 -14.28 -0.36 5.28
C GLY A 103 -15.04 0.31 4.12
N ASP A 104 -14.53 1.42 3.56
CA ASP A 104 -15.12 2.07 2.40
C ASP A 104 -14.70 1.37 1.10
N LEU A 105 -15.36 0.24 0.82
CA LEU A 105 -15.09 -0.58 -0.36
C LEU A 105 -15.29 0.17 -1.68
N THR A 106 -16.24 1.10 -1.71
CA THR A 106 -16.60 1.84 -2.93
C THR A 106 -15.55 2.88 -3.26
N ALA A 107 -15.11 3.68 -2.27
CA ALA A 107 -14.03 4.64 -2.47
C ALA A 107 -12.73 3.93 -2.86
N ALA A 108 -12.36 2.87 -2.11
CA ALA A 108 -11.16 2.10 -2.37
C ALA A 108 -11.14 1.54 -3.81
N THR A 109 -12.24 0.91 -4.24
CA THR A 109 -12.35 0.36 -5.60
C THR A 109 -12.21 1.47 -6.65
N SER A 110 -12.93 2.58 -6.48
CA SER A 110 -12.92 3.68 -7.46
C SER A 110 -11.55 4.33 -7.62
N VAL A 111 -10.83 4.58 -6.53
CA VAL A 111 -9.51 5.20 -6.58
C VAL A 111 -8.46 4.25 -7.18
N LEU A 112 -8.52 2.96 -6.82
CA LEU A 112 -7.56 1.95 -7.25
C LEU A 112 -7.74 1.52 -8.72
N GLU A 113 -8.98 1.38 -9.21
CA GLU A 113 -9.24 1.06 -10.62
C GLU A 113 -8.72 2.17 -11.54
N ARG A 114 -8.93 3.44 -11.17
CA ARG A 114 -8.38 4.59 -11.90
C ARG A 114 -6.85 4.60 -11.88
N ALA A 115 -6.24 4.30 -10.74
CA ALA A 115 -4.79 4.23 -10.59
C ALA A 115 -4.18 3.10 -11.43
N LEU A 116 -4.79 1.91 -11.40
CA LEU A 116 -4.34 0.75 -12.18
C LEU A 116 -4.39 1.04 -13.69
N ALA A 117 -5.51 1.57 -14.16
CA ALA A 117 -5.67 1.95 -15.56
C ALA A 117 -4.62 3.01 -15.97
N LEU A 118 -4.39 4.01 -15.12
CA LEU A 118 -3.40 5.06 -15.36
C LEU A 118 -1.98 4.48 -15.43
N ALA A 119 -1.59 3.64 -14.48
CA ALA A 119 -0.27 3.00 -14.42
C ALA A 119 -0.01 2.15 -15.66
N ARG A 120 -0.98 1.32 -16.07
CA ARG A 120 -0.89 0.47 -17.27
C ARG A 120 -0.80 1.28 -18.56
N ASN A 121 -1.68 2.26 -18.72
CA ASN A 121 -1.73 3.10 -19.92
C ASN A 121 -0.47 3.94 -20.11
N ARG A 122 0.11 4.43 -19.01
CA ARG A 122 1.31 5.26 -19.03
C ARG A 122 2.60 4.48 -18.82
N ARG A 123 2.50 3.17 -18.54
CA ARG A 123 3.60 2.25 -18.26
C ARG A 123 4.57 2.80 -17.20
N THR A 124 4.02 3.42 -16.16
CA THR A 124 4.78 4.04 -15.07
C THR A 124 4.17 3.65 -13.72
N ALA A 125 4.97 3.71 -12.65
CA ALA A 125 4.56 3.30 -11.31
C ALA A 125 4.00 1.86 -11.23
N LEU A 126 4.36 1.01 -12.20
CA LEU A 126 3.92 -0.40 -12.28
C LEU A 126 4.38 -1.24 -11.08
N TRP A 127 5.30 -0.74 -10.28
CA TRP A 127 5.71 -1.42 -9.06
C TRP A 127 4.63 -1.44 -7.96
N TYR A 128 3.61 -0.57 -8.03
CA TYR A 128 2.44 -0.61 -7.16
C TYR A 128 1.37 -1.57 -7.66
N GLU A 129 1.48 -2.06 -8.90
CA GLU A 129 0.46 -2.89 -9.55
C GLU A 129 0.09 -4.12 -8.71
N PRO A 130 1.03 -4.92 -8.15
CA PRO A 130 0.65 -6.06 -7.31
C PRO A 130 -0.14 -5.65 -6.05
N ARG A 131 0.24 -4.54 -5.40
CA ARG A 131 -0.49 -4.01 -4.23
C ARG A 131 -1.88 -3.55 -4.62
N ILE A 132 -2.01 -2.81 -5.72
CA ILE A 132 -3.30 -2.32 -6.21
C ILE A 132 -4.24 -3.49 -6.51
N LEU A 133 -3.73 -4.52 -7.21
CA LEU A 133 -4.51 -5.74 -7.50
C LEU A 133 -4.91 -6.49 -6.22
N ALA A 134 -4.01 -6.63 -5.26
CA ALA A 134 -4.31 -7.28 -3.98
C ALA A 134 -5.38 -6.53 -3.17
N THR A 135 -5.29 -5.19 -3.13
CA THR A 135 -6.25 -4.34 -2.42
C THR A 135 -7.62 -4.37 -3.08
N LEU A 136 -7.66 -4.35 -4.42
CA LEU A 136 -8.90 -4.56 -5.19
C LEU A 136 -9.48 -5.96 -4.95
N ALA A 137 -8.64 -6.99 -4.86
CA ALA A 137 -9.10 -8.34 -4.57
C ALA A 137 -9.73 -8.47 -3.18
N ASP A 138 -9.12 -7.86 -2.15
CA ASP A 138 -9.71 -7.81 -0.81
C ASP A 138 -11.03 -7.04 -0.81
N ALA A 139 -11.15 -5.94 -1.58
CA ALA A 139 -12.41 -5.22 -1.74
C ALA A 139 -13.50 -6.08 -2.42
N LYS A 140 -13.16 -6.81 -3.48
CA LYS A 140 -14.05 -7.77 -4.15
C LYS A 140 -14.47 -8.90 -3.21
N LEU A 141 -13.53 -9.40 -2.42
CA LEU A 141 -13.77 -10.45 -1.43
C LEU A 141 -14.75 -9.99 -0.35
N ALA A 142 -14.56 -8.78 0.18
CA ALA A 142 -15.46 -8.16 1.14
C ALA A 142 -16.86 -7.92 0.56
N ALA A 143 -16.96 -7.66 -0.75
CA ALA A 143 -18.24 -7.58 -1.48
C ALA A 143 -18.84 -8.95 -1.87
N GLY A 144 -18.17 -10.07 -1.54
CA GLY A 144 -18.63 -11.43 -1.84
C GLY A 144 -18.22 -11.99 -3.21
N ASP A 145 -17.54 -11.21 -4.04
CA ASP A 145 -17.04 -11.64 -5.36
C ASP A 145 -15.70 -12.38 -5.26
N ARG A 146 -15.78 -13.65 -4.86
CA ARG A 146 -14.63 -14.55 -4.75
C ARG A 146 -13.96 -14.83 -6.10
N SER A 147 -14.75 -14.93 -7.17
CA SER A 147 -14.25 -15.17 -8.53
C SER A 147 -13.39 -14.01 -9.02
N GLY A 148 -13.85 -12.77 -8.85
CA GLY A 148 -13.12 -11.57 -9.20
C GLY A 148 -11.87 -11.40 -8.34
N ALA A 149 -11.98 -11.65 -7.03
CA ALA A 149 -10.82 -11.63 -6.13
C ALA A 149 -9.75 -12.65 -6.57
N ARG A 150 -10.14 -13.88 -6.91
CA ARG A 150 -9.22 -14.90 -7.43
C ARG A 150 -8.53 -14.46 -8.72
N ALA A 151 -9.28 -13.92 -9.68
CA ALA A 151 -8.71 -13.48 -10.96
C ALA A 151 -7.64 -12.40 -10.75
N LEU A 152 -7.92 -11.40 -9.91
CA LEU A 152 -6.99 -10.33 -9.59
C LEU A 152 -5.74 -10.85 -8.87
N LEU A 153 -5.89 -11.77 -7.91
CA LEU A 153 -4.76 -12.31 -7.17
C LEU A 153 -3.89 -13.26 -8.00
N SER A 154 -4.48 -14.04 -8.91
CA SER A 154 -3.70 -14.85 -9.85
C SER A 154 -2.80 -13.96 -10.71
N GLU A 155 -3.34 -12.86 -11.24
CA GLU A 155 -2.56 -11.87 -11.99
C GLU A 155 -1.45 -11.24 -11.12
N ALA A 156 -1.79 -10.83 -9.89
CA ALA A 156 -0.82 -10.21 -8.99
C ALA A 156 0.33 -11.16 -8.61
N ARG A 157 0.04 -12.45 -8.40
CA ARG A 157 1.05 -13.48 -8.12
C ARG A 157 1.98 -13.69 -9.32
N GLU A 158 1.45 -13.77 -10.54
CA GLU A 158 2.28 -13.86 -11.75
C GLU A 158 3.24 -12.67 -11.91
N LEU A 159 2.84 -11.47 -11.46
CA LEU A 159 3.73 -10.31 -11.45
C LEU A 159 4.84 -10.50 -10.41
N VAL A 160 4.48 -10.87 -9.18
CA VAL A 160 5.44 -11.10 -8.09
C VAL A 160 6.45 -12.20 -8.46
N ASP A 161 5.99 -13.32 -9.00
CA ASP A 161 6.84 -14.46 -9.39
C ASP A 161 7.84 -14.10 -10.50
N ARG A 162 7.48 -13.13 -11.36
CA ARG A 162 8.37 -12.57 -12.39
C ARG A 162 9.30 -11.48 -11.86
N GLY A 163 9.34 -11.25 -10.55
CA GLY A 163 10.11 -10.17 -9.93
C GLY A 163 9.59 -8.78 -10.28
N ARG A 164 8.32 -8.66 -10.69
CA ARG A 164 7.67 -7.39 -11.03
C ARG A 164 6.92 -6.87 -9.81
N GLY A 165 7.21 -5.64 -9.41
CA GLY A 165 6.58 -5.05 -8.24
C GLY A 165 7.57 -4.57 -7.20
N TRP A 166 7.07 -3.74 -6.30
CA TRP A 166 7.72 -3.48 -5.05
C TRP A 166 7.61 -4.72 -4.15
N ARG A 167 8.69 -5.15 -3.49
CA ARG A 167 8.68 -6.35 -2.64
C ARG A 167 7.63 -6.27 -1.52
N LEU A 168 7.30 -5.08 -1.03
CA LEU A 168 6.21 -4.91 -0.07
C LEU A 168 4.84 -5.27 -0.65
N GLY A 169 4.62 -5.05 -1.95
CA GLY A 169 3.39 -5.48 -2.62
C GLY A 169 3.21 -7.00 -2.65
N ALA A 170 4.30 -7.78 -2.56
CA ALA A 170 4.19 -9.23 -2.45
C ALA A 170 3.56 -9.65 -1.11
N PHE A 171 3.73 -8.86 -0.04
CA PHE A 171 3.10 -9.13 1.25
C PHE A 171 1.60 -8.93 1.16
N ASP A 172 1.17 -7.83 0.54
CA ASP A 172 -0.26 -7.55 0.33
C ASP A 172 -0.92 -8.67 -0.51
N VAL A 173 -0.25 -9.14 -1.56
CA VAL A 173 -0.71 -10.27 -2.39
C VAL A 173 -0.82 -11.57 -1.58
N ALA A 174 0.21 -11.91 -0.79
CA ALA A 174 0.21 -13.13 0.01
C ALA A 174 -0.90 -13.11 1.08
N LEU A 175 -1.09 -11.97 1.75
CA LEU A 175 -2.13 -11.79 2.75
C LEU A 175 -3.53 -11.91 2.14
N ALA A 176 -3.79 -11.23 1.02
CA ALA A 176 -5.06 -11.32 0.32
C ALA A 176 -5.32 -12.75 -0.22
N TRP A 177 -4.27 -13.49 -0.61
CA TRP A 177 -4.40 -14.89 -1.00
C TRP A 177 -4.83 -15.79 0.16
N VAL A 178 -4.25 -15.60 1.35
CA VAL A 178 -4.68 -16.30 2.57
C VAL A 178 -6.17 -16.05 2.84
N ARG A 179 -6.60 -14.79 2.76
CA ARG A 179 -8.01 -14.39 2.96
C ARG A 179 -8.94 -15.03 1.94
N LEU A 180 -8.54 -15.06 0.67
CA LEU A 180 -9.30 -15.72 -0.39
C LEU A 180 -9.52 -17.20 -0.08
N LEU A 181 -8.45 -17.95 0.21
CA LEU A 181 -8.53 -19.39 0.50
C LEU A 181 -9.43 -19.66 1.72
N ALA A 182 -9.32 -18.84 2.76
CA ALA A 182 -10.14 -18.93 3.95
C ALA A 182 -11.63 -18.63 3.71
N SER A 183 -11.95 -17.83 2.68
CA SER A 183 -13.34 -17.47 2.35
C SER A 183 -14.11 -18.58 1.62
N GLU A 184 -13.41 -19.58 1.09
CA GLU A 184 -13.98 -20.55 0.15
C GLU A 184 -14.83 -21.61 0.87
N PRO A 185 -15.95 -22.07 0.26
CA PRO A 185 -16.88 -23.00 0.90
C PRO A 185 -16.26 -24.36 1.25
N ALA A 186 -15.24 -24.78 0.50
CA ALA A 186 -14.49 -26.02 0.72
C ALA A 186 -13.03 -25.68 1.03
N SER A 187 -12.83 -24.81 2.04
CA SER A 187 -11.51 -24.31 2.40
C SER A 187 -10.55 -25.46 2.73
N ASP A 188 -9.52 -25.64 1.89
CA ASP A 188 -8.47 -26.61 2.11
C ASP A 188 -7.51 -26.09 3.18
N ARG A 189 -7.58 -26.70 4.37
CA ARG A 189 -6.75 -26.32 5.51
C ARG A 189 -5.26 -26.38 5.18
N THR A 190 -4.85 -27.36 4.39
CA THR A 190 -3.44 -27.55 3.97
C THR A 190 -3.00 -26.39 3.09
N ALA A 191 -3.85 -25.95 2.16
CA ALA A 191 -3.57 -24.82 1.29
C ALA A 191 -3.48 -23.49 2.07
N ILE A 192 -4.35 -23.29 3.07
CA ILE A 192 -4.29 -22.12 3.96
C ILE A 192 -2.99 -22.14 4.77
N GLU A 193 -2.62 -23.27 5.36
CA GLU A 193 -1.41 -23.41 6.16
C GLU A 193 -0.15 -23.13 5.33
N SER A 194 -0.06 -23.69 4.11
CA SER A 194 1.04 -23.39 3.18
C SER A 194 1.09 -21.92 2.76
N ALA A 195 -0.07 -21.28 2.56
CA ALA A 195 -0.14 -19.85 2.26
C ALA A 195 0.30 -18.98 3.46
N LEU A 196 -0.07 -19.37 4.68
CA LEU A 196 0.39 -18.71 5.91
C LEU A 196 1.90 -18.88 6.12
N GLU A 197 2.47 -20.06 5.86
CA GLU A 197 3.92 -20.28 5.90
C GLU A 197 4.66 -19.38 4.90
N SER A 198 4.12 -19.23 3.69
CA SER A 198 4.67 -18.35 2.66
C SER A 198 4.60 -16.87 3.09
N LEU A 199 3.49 -16.47 3.72
CA LEU A 199 3.32 -15.14 4.31
C LEU A 199 4.34 -14.90 5.43
N ASP A 200 4.52 -15.85 6.34
CA ASP A 200 5.47 -15.77 7.45
C ASP A 200 6.91 -15.65 6.93
N ALA A 201 7.31 -16.47 5.95
CA ALA A 201 8.62 -16.39 5.32
C ALA A 201 8.89 -14.99 4.72
N LEU A 202 7.87 -14.41 4.07
CA LEU A 202 7.96 -13.07 3.51
C LEU A 202 8.07 -11.99 4.59
N THR A 203 7.33 -12.10 5.70
CA THR A 203 7.49 -11.15 6.82
C THR A 203 8.88 -11.20 7.44
N ALA A 204 9.48 -12.40 7.53
CA ALA A 204 10.84 -12.58 8.02
C ALA A 204 11.88 -11.99 7.06
N GLU A 205 11.74 -12.23 5.75
CA GLU A 205 12.59 -11.65 4.71
C GLU A 205 12.56 -10.11 4.75
N LEU A 206 11.36 -9.53 4.86
CA LEU A 206 11.18 -8.08 4.83
C LEU A 206 11.61 -7.39 6.13
N GLY A 207 11.73 -8.11 7.24
CA GLY A 207 12.00 -7.53 8.55
C GLY A 207 10.96 -6.50 9.00
N SER A 208 9.74 -6.56 8.45
CA SER A 208 8.70 -5.56 8.65
C SER A 208 7.85 -5.87 9.89
N ASP A 209 8.01 -5.06 10.93
CA ASP A 209 7.30 -5.21 12.20
C ASP A 209 5.77 -5.04 12.05
N PRO A 210 5.26 -4.02 11.32
CA PRO A 210 3.83 -3.92 11.04
C PRO A 210 3.29 -5.15 10.30
N TYR A 211 4.04 -5.71 9.35
CA TYR A 211 3.60 -6.88 8.59
C TYR A 211 3.56 -8.14 9.43
N ARG A 212 4.53 -8.32 10.32
CA ARG A 212 4.52 -9.41 11.32
C ARG A 212 3.26 -9.33 12.19
N ARG A 213 2.88 -8.13 12.65
CA ARG A 213 1.66 -7.93 13.45
C ARG A 213 0.41 -8.26 12.65
N ILE A 214 0.31 -7.78 11.41
CA ILE A 214 -0.83 -8.06 10.52
C ILE A 214 -0.97 -9.56 10.24
N ALA A 215 0.13 -10.25 9.90
CA ALA A 215 0.12 -11.70 9.67
C ALA A 215 -0.31 -12.47 10.93
N ALA A 216 0.18 -12.08 12.11
CA ALA A 216 -0.21 -12.70 13.38
C ALA A 216 -1.70 -12.51 13.68
N LEU A 217 -2.26 -11.32 13.42
CA LEU A 217 -3.70 -11.05 13.57
C LEU A 217 -4.54 -11.89 12.61
N GLU A 218 -4.13 -12.01 11.34
CA GLU A 218 -4.83 -12.85 10.37
C GLU A 218 -4.80 -14.32 10.79
N ARG A 219 -3.65 -14.81 11.26
CA ARG A 219 -3.53 -16.18 11.79
C ARG A 219 -4.45 -16.43 12.97
N ALA A 220 -4.52 -15.49 13.91
CA ALA A 220 -5.40 -15.58 15.07
C ALA A 220 -6.88 -15.65 14.65
N ARG A 221 -7.29 -14.84 13.64
CA ARG A 221 -8.64 -14.86 13.07
C ARG A 221 -9.01 -16.20 12.43
N LEU A 222 -8.05 -16.90 11.83
CA LEU A 222 -8.27 -18.20 11.17
C LEU A 222 -8.17 -19.41 12.11
N ALA A 223 -7.83 -19.17 13.38
CA ALA A 223 -7.77 -20.19 14.42
C ALA A 223 -9.05 -20.26 15.27
N THR A 224 -9.92 -19.26 15.18
CA THR A 224 -11.25 -19.18 15.82
C THR A 224 -12.34 -19.72 14.91
#